data_AF-A0A966BXV3-F1
#
_entry.id   AF-A0A966BXV3-F1
#
_cell.length_a   1.000
_cell.length_b   1.000
_cell.length_c   1.000
_cell.angle_alpha   90.00
_cell.angle_beta   90.00
_cell.angle_gamma   90.00
#
_symmetry.space_group_name_H-M   'P 1'
#
loop_
_entity.id
_entity.type
_entity.pdbx_description
1 polymer ?
#
loop_
_entity_poly.entity_id
_entity_poly.type
_entity_poly.pdbx_seq_one_letter_code
_entity_poly.pdbx_strand_id
1 'polypeptide(L)'
;IDRIVQALSGLLPGTGNQVDLAALISQMQGGGLATIAQSWLSDAGNAGIDAGSILEIFGRGKIDAFATQLGLDSGTAVDGLRAALPEIVDKASSGGSLGSLGGIAGLAGKLFGR
;
A
#
# COMPACT_ATOMS: atom_id res chain seq x y z
N ILE A 1 17.60 -0.50 4.45
CA ILE A 1 16.29 0.08 4.07
C ILE A 1 16.01 -0.11 2.59
N ASP A 2 17.01 0.09 1.71
CA ASP A 2 16.84 -0.01 0.24
C ASP A 2 16.18 -1.30 -0.26
N ARG A 3 16.55 -2.48 0.28
CA ARG A 3 15.92 -3.75 -0.12
C ARG A 3 14.44 -3.83 0.24
N ILE A 4 14.03 -3.24 1.36
CA ILE A 4 12.62 -3.20 1.82
C ILE A 4 11.81 -2.31 0.89
N VAL A 5 12.34 -1.14 0.52
CA VAL A 5 11.68 -0.24 -0.42
C VAL A 5 11.51 -0.91 -1.78
N GLN A 6 12.56 -1.56 -2.29
CA GLN A 6 12.49 -2.30 -3.56
C GLN A 6 11.49 -3.47 -3.50
N ALA A 7 11.45 -4.21 -2.39
CA ALA A 7 10.53 -5.32 -2.23
C ALA A 7 9.08 -4.82 -2.15
N LEU A 8 8.84 -3.73 -1.40
CA LEU A 8 7.53 -3.07 -1.33
C LEU A 8 7.10 -2.51 -2.70
N SER A 9 7.99 -1.91 -3.47
CA SER A 9 7.69 -1.43 -4.83
C SER A 9 7.28 -2.56 -5.77
N GLY A 10 7.83 -3.78 -5.61
CA GLY A 10 7.42 -4.95 -6.40
C GLY A 10 6.12 -5.58 -5.94
N LEU A 11 5.78 -5.45 -4.66
CA LEU A 11 4.56 -5.99 -4.05
C LEU A 11 3.34 -5.11 -4.33
N LEU A 12 3.50 -3.80 -4.07
CA LEU A 12 2.42 -2.82 -4.14
C LEU A 12 2.05 -2.51 -5.60
N PRO A 13 0.79 -2.17 -5.88
CA PRO A 13 0.41 -1.63 -7.18
C PRO A 13 1.27 -0.40 -7.50
N GLY A 14 1.69 -0.25 -8.75
CA GLY A 14 2.60 0.83 -9.13
C GLY A 14 3.28 0.59 -10.48
N THR A 15 3.94 1.62 -10.98
CA THR A 15 4.75 1.57 -12.20
C THR A 15 6.18 2.01 -11.89
N GLY A 16 7.16 1.16 -12.24
CA GLY A 16 8.57 1.41 -11.93
C GLY A 16 8.83 1.50 -10.42
N ASN A 17 9.47 2.58 -9.98
CA ASN A 17 9.78 2.84 -8.56
C ASN A 17 8.66 3.58 -7.81
N GLN A 18 7.53 3.86 -8.47
CA GLN A 18 6.41 4.58 -7.87
C GLN A 18 5.35 3.61 -7.37
N VAL A 19 4.93 3.79 -6.12
CA VAL A 19 3.83 3.07 -5.49
C VAL A 19 2.52 3.81 -5.73
N ASP A 20 1.49 3.09 -6.15
CA ASP A 20 0.11 3.57 -6.33
C ASP A 20 -0.79 3.08 -5.19
N LEU A 21 -0.84 3.88 -4.12
CA LEU A 21 -1.69 3.61 -2.97
C LEU A 21 -3.18 3.80 -3.27
N ALA A 22 -3.54 4.60 -4.29
CA ALA A 22 -4.93 4.76 -4.69
C ALA A 22 -5.47 3.47 -5.34
N ALA A 23 -4.65 2.81 -6.15
CA ALA A 23 -4.97 1.51 -6.70
C ALA A 23 -5.08 0.43 -5.59
N LEU A 24 -4.18 0.45 -4.59
CA LEU A 24 -4.29 -0.44 -3.42
C LEU A 24 -5.62 -0.25 -2.68
N ILE A 25 -5.98 0.99 -2.35
CA ILE A 25 -7.25 1.31 -1.70
C ILE A 25 -8.44 0.86 -2.54
N SER A 26 -8.37 1.04 -3.86
CA SER A 26 -9.42 0.59 -4.77
C SER A 26 -9.56 -0.94 -4.77
N GLN A 27 -8.45 -1.68 -4.73
CA GLN A 27 -8.46 -3.14 -4.59
C GLN A 27 -9.06 -3.58 -3.25
N MET A 28 -8.69 -2.93 -2.15
CA MET A 28 -9.25 -3.22 -0.83
C MET A 28 -10.77 -2.98 -0.80
N GLN A 29 -11.23 -1.87 -1.36
CA GLN A 29 -12.65 -1.56 -1.46
C GLN A 29 -13.40 -2.62 -2.30
N GLY A 30 -12.81 -3.05 -3.43
CA GLY A 30 -13.37 -4.12 -4.26
C GLY A 30 -13.35 -5.50 -3.60
N GLY A 31 -12.43 -5.75 -2.67
CA GLY A 31 -12.30 -6.98 -1.90
C GLY A 31 -13.14 -7.03 -0.61
N GLY A 32 -14.07 -6.09 -0.40
CA GLY A 32 -14.91 -6.06 0.80
C GLY A 32 -14.24 -5.45 2.05
N LEU A 33 -13.05 -4.87 1.90
CA LEU A 33 -12.27 -4.23 2.97
C LEU A 33 -12.43 -2.71 2.96
N ALA A 34 -13.55 -2.20 2.42
CA ALA A 34 -13.80 -0.78 2.25
C ALA A 34 -13.73 0.00 3.57
N THR A 35 -14.30 -0.54 4.66
CA THR A 35 -14.26 0.09 5.98
C THR A 35 -12.85 0.19 6.54
N ILE A 36 -12.02 -0.84 6.33
CA ILE A 36 -10.60 -0.83 6.75
C ILE A 36 -9.83 0.20 5.94
N ALA A 37 -10.00 0.21 4.62
CA ALA A 37 -9.38 1.18 3.73
C ALA A 37 -9.75 2.63 4.08
N GLN A 38 -11.01 2.89 4.45
CA GLN A 38 -11.46 4.20 4.91
C GLN A 38 -10.82 4.60 6.25
N SER A 39 -10.66 3.65 7.18
CA SER A 39 -9.98 3.88 8.46
C SER A 39 -8.55 4.38 8.23
N TRP A 40 -7.82 3.76 7.30
CA TRP A 40 -6.43 4.13 6.99
C TRP A 40 -6.28 5.48 6.30
N LEU A 41 -7.34 6.02 5.71
CA LEU A 41 -7.36 7.35 5.08
C LEU A 41 -7.82 8.44 6.05
N SER A 42 -8.13 8.08 7.30
CA SER A 42 -8.71 8.97 8.30
C SER A 42 -7.79 9.09 9.51
N ASP A 43 -7.83 10.23 10.18
CA ASP A 43 -7.09 10.43 11.43
C ASP A 43 -7.74 9.71 12.64
N ALA A 44 -8.81 8.94 12.42
CA ALA A 44 -9.53 8.22 13.48
C ALA A 44 -8.83 6.93 13.93
N GLY A 45 -7.72 6.56 13.28
CA GLY A 45 -6.88 5.42 13.61
C GLY A 45 -6.88 4.34 12.54
N ASN A 46 -5.83 3.52 12.58
CA ASN A 46 -5.56 2.48 11.58
C ASN A 46 -6.14 1.13 11.98
N ALA A 47 -7.27 0.74 11.37
CA ALA A 47 -7.86 -0.58 11.59
C ALA A 47 -6.88 -1.71 11.20
N GLY A 48 -6.79 -2.74 12.04
CA GLY A 48 -5.98 -3.92 11.74
C GLY A 48 -6.56 -4.73 10.57
N ILE A 49 -5.68 -5.37 9.81
CA ILE A 49 -6.02 -6.31 8.73
C ILE A 49 -5.49 -7.71 9.06
N ASP A 50 -6.27 -8.74 8.74
CA ASP A 50 -5.87 -10.14 8.97
C ASP A 50 -4.97 -10.69 7.85
N ALA A 51 -4.34 -11.83 8.11
CA ALA A 51 -3.42 -12.47 7.18
C ALA A 51 -4.10 -12.98 5.90
N GLY A 52 -5.34 -13.44 5.99
CA GLY A 52 -6.11 -13.91 4.84
C GLY A 52 -6.41 -12.76 3.88
N SER A 53 -6.89 -11.64 4.40
CA SER A 53 -7.13 -10.42 3.63
C SER A 53 -5.87 -9.93 2.88
N ILE A 54 -4.69 -9.98 3.53
CA ILE A 54 -3.41 -9.63 2.86
C ILE A 54 -3.11 -10.59 1.71
N LEU A 55 -3.30 -11.89 1.91
CA LEU A 55 -3.12 -12.90 0.86
C LEU A 55 -4.10 -12.72 -0.29
N GLU A 56 -5.34 -12.29 -0.02
CA GLU A 56 -6.35 -12.03 -1.04
C GLU A 56 -6.03 -10.78 -1.88
N ILE A 57 -5.55 -9.70 -1.26
CA ILE A 57 -5.20 -8.46 -1.97
C ILE A 57 -4.00 -8.68 -2.90
N PHE A 58 -2.92 -9.25 -2.37
CA PHE A 58 -1.64 -9.32 -3.10
C PHE A 58 -1.42 -10.64 -3.83
N GLY A 59 -2.09 -11.72 -3.40
CA GLY A 59 -1.83 -13.06 -3.87
C GLY A 59 -0.56 -13.66 -3.26
N ARG A 60 -0.60 -14.96 -3.03
CA ARG A 60 0.50 -15.72 -2.40
C ARG A 60 1.83 -15.59 -3.16
N GLY A 61 1.80 -15.60 -4.49
CA GLY A 61 3.01 -15.50 -5.31
C GLY A 61 3.78 -14.18 -5.13
N LYS A 62 3.09 -13.04 -4.98
CA LYS A 62 3.75 -11.76 -4.75
C LYS A 62 4.33 -11.66 -3.33
N ILE A 63 3.61 -12.20 -2.36
CA ILE A 63 4.07 -12.26 -0.97
C ILE A 63 5.31 -13.15 -0.85
N ASP A 64 5.33 -14.30 -1.51
CA ASP A 64 6.50 -15.19 -1.51
C ASP A 64 7.72 -14.54 -2.18
N ALA A 65 7.51 -13.79 -3.27
CA ALA A 65 8.57 -13.00 -3.90
C ALA A 65 9.11 -11.90 -2.98
N PHE A 66 8.22 -11.16 -2.31
CA PHE A 66 8.55 -10.14 -1.32
C PHE A 66 9.35 -10.75 -0.15
N ALA A 67 8.88 -11.87 0.40
CA ALA A 67 9.55 -12.60 1.47
C ALA A 67 10.96 -13.06 1.07
N THR A 68 11.08 -13.67 -0.11
CA THR A 68 12.37 -14.14 -0.67
C THR A 68 13.36 -12.99 -0.82
N GLN A 69 12.92 -11.84 -1.32
CA GLN A 69 13.77 -10.66 -1.52
C GLN A 69 14.33 -10.11 -0.20
N LEU A 70 13.63 -10.34 0.92
CA LEU A 70 14.04 -9.94 2.26
C LEU A 70 14.70 -11.07 3.06
N GLY A 71 14.75 -12.30 2.52
CA GLY A 71 15.24 -13.47 3.25
C GLY A 71 14.32 -13.88 4.40
N LEU A 72 13.02 -13.63 4.27
CA LEU A 72 11.98 -13.96 5.25
C LEU A 72 11.15 -15.15 4.76
N ASP A 73 10.43 -15.79 5.67
CA ASP A 73 9.35 -16.70 5.32
C ASP A 73 8.04 -15.92 5.04
N SER A 74 7.12 -16.57 4.35
CA SER A 74 5.83 -15.99 3.93
C SER A 74 4.99 -15.53 5.13
N GLY A 75 5.02 -16.24 6.26
CA GLY A 75 4.27 -15.87 7.46
C GLY A 75 4.77 -14.57 8.07
N THR A 76 6.09 -14.48 8.32
CA THR A 76 6.73 -13.25 8.82
C THR A 76 6.54 -12.07 7.87
N ALA A 77 6.61 -12.31 6.57
CA ALA A 77 6.36 -11.28 5.57
C ALA A 77 4.93 -10.76 5.63
N VAL A 78 3.93 -11.64 5.73
CA VAL A 78 2.52 -11.25 5.90
C VAL A 78 2.33 -10.45 7.18
N ASP A 79 2.88 -10.90 8.30
CA ASP A 79 2.75 -10.17 9.58
C ASP A 79 3.41 -8.78 9.53
N GLY A 80 4.56 -8.66 8.87
CA GLY A 80 5.19 -7.38 8.61
C GLY A 80 4.32 -6.45 7.76
N LEU A 81 3.68 -6.97 6.71
CA LEU A 81 2.77 -6.19 5.86
C LEU A 81 1.52 -5.74 6.62
N ARG A 82 0.94 -6.60 7.47
CA ARG A 82 -0.21 -6.26 8.31
C ARG A 82 0.08 -5.08 9.24
N ALA A 83 1.30 -5.00 9.77
CA ALA A 83 1.72 -3.92 10.65
C ALA A 83 2.11 -2.65 9.88
N ALA A 84 2.73 -2.78 8.71
CA ALA A 84 3.31 -1.65 7.99
C ALA A 84 2.32 -0.94 7.05
N LEU A 85 1.44 -1.68 6.37
CA LEU A 85 0.54 -1.09 5.36
C LEU A 85 -0.40 -0.01 5.90
N PRO A 86 -1.07 -0.19 7.06
CA PRO A 86 -1.95 0.84 7.59
C PRO A 86 -1.18 2.16 7.83
N GLU A 87 0.00 2.07 8.44
CA GLU A 87 0.85 3.22 8.73
C GLU A 87 1.40 3.91 7.47
N ILE A 88 1.71 3.14 6.41
CA ILE A 88 2.17 3.69 5.13
C ILE A 88 1.05 4.49 4.46
N VAL A 89 -0.16 3.94 4.45
CA VAL A 89 -1.33 4.58 3.84
C VAL A 89 -1.71 5.83 4.64
N ASP A 90 -1.78 5.73 5.96
CA ASP A 90 -2.09 6.84 6.86
C ASP A 90 -1.12 8.01 6.65
N LYS A 91 0.19 7.76 6.70
CA LYS A 91 1.21 8.80 6.48
C LYS A 91 1.16 9.38 5.07
N ALA A 92 0.82 8.58 4.06
CA ALA A 92 0.62 9.06 2.70
C ALA A 92 -0.69 9.84 2.53
N SER A 93 -1.63 9.73 3.47
CA SER A 93 -2.96 10.34 3.39
C SER A 93 -3.08 11.70 4.08
N SER A 94 -1.97 12.24 4.62
CA SER A 94 -1.94 13.42 5.49
C SER A 94 -2.90 14.53 5.05
N GLY A 95 -4.07 14.63 5.72
CA GLY A 95 -5.15 15.59 5.44
C GLY A 95 -6.41 15.02 4.77
N GLY A 96 -6.61 13.70 4.72
CA GLY A 96 -7.81 13.07 4.14
C GLY A 96 -7.84 13.04 2.60
N SER A 97 -6.71 13.36 1.98
CA SER A 97 -6.43 13.18 0.56
C SER A 97 -5.10 12.46 0.47
N LEU A 98 -4.96 11.48 -0.43
CA LEU A 98 -3.67 10.84 -0.72
C LEU A 98 -2.67 11.90 -1.21
N GLY A 99 -2.01 12.54 -0.24
CA GLY A 99 -0.92 13.46 -0.38
C GLY A 99 0.18 12.71 -1.11
N SER A 100 0.68 13.31 -2.17
CA SER A 100 1.45 12.61 -3.16
C SER A 100 2.66 11.87 -2.61
N LEU A 101 2.55 10.55 -2.51
CA LEU A 101 3.62 9.67 -2.95
C LEU A 101 3.57 9.43 -4.49
N GLY A 102 2.58 10.05 -5.17
CA GLY A 102 2.47 10.14 -6.64
C GLY A 102 1.54 11.23 -7.22
N GLY A 103 0.73 11.91 -6.42
CA GLY A 103 -0.33 12.85 -6.88
C GLY A 103 0.04 14.30 -7.23
N ILE A 104 1.21 14.85 -6.86
CA ILE A 104 1.56 16.24 -7.21
C ILE A 104 2.03 16.34 -8.67
N ALA A 105 2.50 15.25 -9.26
CA ALA A 105 2.86 15.22 -10.67
C ALA A 105 1.61 15.40 -11.58
N GLY A 106 0.46 14.86 -11.18
CA GLY A 106 -0.80 14.98 -11.93
C GLY A 106 -1.47 16.36 -11.80
N LEU A 107 -1.35 17.00 -10.63
CA LEU A 107 -1.77 18.38 -10.43
C LEU A 107 -0.82 19.32 -11.19
N ALA A 108 0.50 19.11 -11.06
CA ALA A 108 1.54 19.85 -11.75
C ALA A 108 1.39 19.85 -13.28
N GLY A 109 0.92 18.74 -13.87
CA GLY A 109 0.64 18.68 -15.31
C GLY A 109 -0.57 19.53 -15.75
N LYS A 110 -1.58 19.71 -14.87
CA LYS A 110 -2.84 20.39 -15.22
C LYS A 110 -2.81 21.91 -15.07
N LEU A 111 -1.96 22.45 -14.19
CA LEU A 111 -1.81 23.91 -14.01
C LEU A 111 -0.74 24.53 -14.92
N PHE A 112 0.22 23.75 -15.41
CA PHE A 112 1.25 24.22 -16.36
C PHE A 112 0.94 23.85 -17.83
N GLY A 113 -0.11 23.07 -18.08
CA GLY A 113 -0.56 22.64 -19.41
C GLY A 113 -1.69 23.49 -20.01
N ARG A 114 -1.74 24.80 -19.69
CA ARG A 114 -2.58 25.77 -20.41
C ARG A 114 -1.73 26.55 -21.41
#